data_AF-A0A965X8T2-F1
#
_entry.id   AF-A0A965X8T2-F1
#
_cell.length_a   1.000
_cell.length_b   1.000
_cell.length_c   1.000
_cell.angle_alpha   90.00
_cell.angle_beta   90.00
_cell.angle_gamma   90.00
#
_symmetry.space_group_name_H-M   'P 1'
#
loop_
_entity.id
_entity.type
_entity.pdbx_description
1 polymer ?
#
loop_
_entity_poly.entity_id
_entity_poly.type
_entity_poly.pdbx_seq_one_letter_code
_entity_poly.pdbx_strand_id
1 'polypeptide(L)'
;MAPVLFIRDPLKFPDLNHTVKHEPHTNLCSADNNWDFWSSLPEALQITSTMSERGIPASYRLIHSLVSHTYTFINFQSQLLSVKFHLVNQQGIKNLTDAEAAELVDRDRKSHQRD
;
A
#
# COMPACT_ATOMS: atom_id res chain seq x y z
N MET A 1 3.52 5.95 0.77
CA MET A 1 2.69 4.97 0.06
C MET A 1 3.45 4.45 -1.16
N ALA A 2 3.39 3.15 -1.44
CA ALA A 2 4.19 2.47 -2.46
C ALA A 2 3.84 2.94 -3.90
N PRO A 3 4.83 3.08 -4.80
CA PRO A 3 4.63 3.58 -6.17
C PRO A 3 4.00 2.58 -7.14
N VAL A 4 3.82 1.32 -6.75
CA VAL A 4 3.32 0.26 -7.62
C VAL A 4 2.38 -0.64 -6.84
N LEU A 5 1.29 -1.08 -7.50
CA LEU A 5 0.35 -2.05 -6.94
C LEU A 5 0.85 -3.48 -7.21
N PHE A 6 0.55 -4.41 -6.31
CA PHE A 6 1.08 -5.79 -6.34
C PHE A 6 0.61 -6.64 -7.52
N ILE A 7 -0.47 -6.22 -8.18
CA ILE A 7 -1.11 -6.93 -9.29
C ILE A 7 -1.23 -6.01 -10.50
N ARG A 8 -1.09 -6.60 -11.68
CA ARG A 8 -1.25 -5.90 -12.97
C ARG A 8 -2.59 -6.21 -13.64
N ASP A 9 -3.19 -7.34 -13.30
CA ASP A 9 -4.47 -7.79 -13.80
C ASP A 9 -5.59 -7.42 -12.82
N PRO A 10 -6.59 -6.60 -13.22
CA PRO A 10 -7.70 -6.24 -12.36
C PRO A 10 -8.56 -7.44 -11.94
N LEU A 11 -8.57 -8.53 -12.71
CA LEU A 11 -9.37 -9.72 -12.39
C LEU A 11 -8.90 -10.41 -11.10
N LYS A 12 -7.63 -10.23 -10.72
CA LYS A 12 -7.05 -10.80 -9.48
C LYS A 12 -7.30 -9.93 -8.24
N PHE A 13 -7.92 -8.76 -8.39
CA PHE A 13 -8.18 -7.84 -7.27
C PHE A 13 -9.19 -8.38 -6.24
N PRO A 14 -10.28 -9.06 -6.62
CA PRO A 14 -11.15 -9.76 -5.68
C PRO A 14 -10.41 -10.85 -4.91
N ASP A 15 -9.56 -11.63 -5.58
CA ASP A 15 -8.78 -12.70 -4.96
C ASP A 15 -7.80 -12.16 -3.92
N LEU A 16 -7.09 -11.06 -4.25
CA LEU A 16 -6.25 -10.33 -3.29
C LEU A 16 -7.06 -9.87 -2.06
N ASN A 17 -8.27 -9.34 -2.27
CA ASN A 17 -9.10 -8.91 -1.15
C ASN A 17 -9.59 -10.08 -0.30
N HIS A 18 -9.80 -11.27 -0.87
CA HIS A 18 -10.17 -12.45 -0.11
C HIS A 18 -8.99 -12.98 0.70
N THR A 19 -7.77 -12.92 0.17
CA THR A 19 -6.57 -13.46 0.85
C THR A 19 -6.05 -12.55 1.96
N VAL A 20 -6.20 -11.23 1.84
CA VAL A 20 -5.79 -10.26 2.88
C VAL A 20 -6.80 -10.16 4.03
N LYS A 21 -8.05 -10.59 3.81
CA LYS A 21 -9.13 -10.51 4.80
C LYS A 21 -9.24 -11.77 5.65
N HIS A 22 -10.29 -11.81 6.45
CA HIS A 22 -10.64 -12.94 7.31
C HIS A 22 -10.92 -14.20 6.49
N GLU A 23 -10.36 -15.30 6.97
CA GLU A 23 -10.62 -16.63 6.43
C GLU A 23 -12.08 -17.03 6.69
N PRO A 24 -12.81 -17.61 5.72
CA PRO A 24 -14.26 -17.80 5.84
C PRO A 24 -14.69 -18.72 6.98
N HIS A 25 -13.86 -19.71 7.35
CA HIS A 25 -14.21 -20.68 8.39
C HIS A 25 -13.94 -20.14 9.79
N THR A 26 -12.74 -19.58 10.03
CA THR A 26 -12.33 -19.10 11.36
C THR A 26 -12.67 -17.64 11.62
N ASN A 27 -12.97 -16.86 10.58
CA ASN A 27 -13.12 -15.41 10.63
C ASN A 27 -11.88 -14.69 11.21
N LEU A 28 -10.70 -15.31 11.12
CA LEU A 28 -9.42 -14.75 11.57
C LEU A 28 -8.53 -14.45 10.37
N CYS A 29 -7.59 -13.50 10.53
CA CYS A 29 -6.56 -13.28 9.54
C CYS A 29 -5.58 -14.46 9.55
N SER A 30 -5.25 -15.00 8.37
CA SER A 30 -4.29 -16.10 8.22
C SER A 30 -3.06 -15.63 7.46
N ALA A 31 -1.88 -15.80 8.06
CA ALA A 31 -0.61 -15.51 7.39
C ALA A 31 -0.33 -16.49 6.24
N ASP A 32 -0.79 -17.74 6.37
CA ASP A 32 -0.58 -18.79 5.37
C ASP A 32 -1.33 -18.47 4.08
N ASN A 33 -2.61 -18.07 4.17
CA ASN A 33 -3.41 -17.67 3.00
C ASN A 33 -2.79 -16.46 2.27
N ASN A 34 -2.20 -15.55 3.04
CA ASN A 34 -1.57 -14.34 2.51
C ASN A 34 -0.31 -14.72 1.72
N TRP A 35 0.57 -15.56 2.29
CA TRP A 35 1.79 -16.01 1.63
C TRP A 35 1.55 -17.00 0.49
N ASP A 36 0.50 -17.81 0.55
CA ASP A 36 0.09 -18.67 -0.57
C ASP A 36 -0.20 -17.81 -1.83
N PHE A 37 -1.00 -16.74 -1.67
CA PHE A 37 -1.25 -15.79 -2.75
C PHE A 37 0.03 -15.13 -3.27
N TRP A 38 0.88 -14.59 -2.38
CA TRP A 38 2.10 -13.90 -2.79
C TRP A 38 3.13 -14.79 -3.46
N SER A 39 3.25 -16.05 -3.03
CA SER A 39 4.17 -17.02 -3.62
C SER A 39 3.70 -17.55 -4.98
N SER A 40 2.37 -17.58 -5.20
CA SER A 40 1.78 -18.01 -6.48
C SER A 40 1.96 -17.01 -7.64
N LEU A 41 2.25 -15.74 -7.33
CA LEU A 41 2.33 -14.66 -8.32
C LEU A 41 3.74 -14.05 -8.39
N PRO A 42 4.55 -14.36 -9.43
CA PRO A 42 5.90 -13.79 -9.57
C PRO A 42 5.89 -12.26 -9.77
N GLU A 43 4.77 -11.70 -10.22
CA GLU A 43 4.54 -10.25 -10.37
C GLU A 43 4.40 -9.52 -9.02
N ALA A 44 4.10 -10.25 -7.94
CA ALA A 44 3.83 -9.68 -6.63
C ALA A 44 5.08 -9.46 -5.76
N LEU A 45 6.29 -9.72 -6.28
CA LEU A 45 7.56 -9.50 -5.58
C LEU A 45 7.78 -8.04 -5.11
N GLN A 46 7.01 -7.10 -5.65
CA GLN A 46 6.97 -5.71 -5.17
C GLN A 46 6.33 -5.56 -3.78
N ILE A 47 5.83 -6.65 -3.18
CA ILE A 47 5.42 -6.72 -1.76
C ILE A 47 6.53 -6.28 -0.79
N THR A 48 7.79 -6.38 -1.23
CA THR A 48 8.96 -5.82 -0.54
C THR A 48 8.80 -4.35 -0.16
N SER A 49 8.03 -3.55 -0.93
CA SER A 49 7.75 -2.17 -0.55
C SER A 49 6.87 -2.05 0.69
N THR A 50 5.94 -2.98 0.90
CA THR A 50 5.07 -3.02 2.10
C THR A 50 5.81 -3.58 3.30
N MET A 51 6.69 -4.56 3.08
CA MET A 51 7.52 -5.16 4.13
C MET A 51 8.74 -4.29 4.52
N SER A 52 8.95 -3.16 3.84
CA SER A 52 9.98 -2.19 4.19
C SER A 52 9.54 -1.31 5.36
N GLU A 53 10.46 -0.52 5.93
CA GLU A 53 10.15 0.49 6.95
C GLU A 53 9.03 1.45 6.53
N ARG A 54 8.80 1.65 5.22
CA ARG A 54 7.72 2.50 4.71
C ARG A 54 6.33 1.87 4.79
N GLY A 55 6.22 0.64 5.28
CA GLY A 55 4.97 -0.10 5.45
C GLY A 55 4.06 0.46 6.53
N ILE A 56 4.64 1.01 7.60
CA ILE A 56 3.89 1.55 8.74
C ILE A 56 4.24 3.03 8.94
N PRO A 57 3.52 3.96 8.30
CA PRO A 57 3.78 5.38 8.47
C PRO A 57 3.31 5.86 9.85
N ALA A 58 4.03 6.82 10.43
CA ALA A 58 3.68 7.38 11.75
C ALA A 58 2.48 8.35 11.70
N SER A 59 2.17 8.90 10.53
CA SER A 59 1.04 9.80 10.29
C SER A 59 0.77 9.92 8.77
N TYR A 60 -0.47 10.26 8.39
CA TYR A 60 -0.84 10.60 7.01
C TYR A 60 -0.11 11.83 6.46
N ARG A 61 0.36 12.71 7.34
CA ARG A 61 1.11 13.92 6.96
C ARG A 61 2.55 13.60 6.58
N LEU A 62 3.10 12.49 7.07
CA LEU A 62 4.52 12.14 6.96
C LEU A 62 4.81 11.14 5.81
N ILE A 63 3.89 10.99 4.86
CA ILE A 63 4.05 10.08 3.72
C ILE A 63 4.15 10.81 2.39
N HIS A 64 4.97 10.27 1.49
CA HIS A 64 4.85 10.56 0.06
C HIS A 64 3.70 9.75 -0.54
N SER A 65 2.87 10.41 -1.34
CA SER A 65 1.81 9.77 -2.11
C SER A 65 2.25 9.68 -3.56
N LEU A 66 2.48 8.44 -4.01
CA LEU A 66 2.93 8.13 -5.36
C LEU A 66 1.74 7.51 -6.06
N VAL A 67 1.34 8.08 -7.20
CA VAL A 67 0.21 7.55 -7.95
C VAL A 67 0.70 6.35 -8.77
N SER A 68 0.07 5.19 -8.55
CA SER A 68 0.56 3.91 -9.08
C SER A 68 0.46 3.82 -10.61
N HIS A 69 -0.65 4.31 -11.17
CA HIS A 69 -0.98 4.18 -12.58
C HIS A 69 -0.37 5.31 -13.41
N THR A 70 -0.07 5.02 -14.67
CA THR A 70 0.31 6.02 -15.68
C THR A 70 -0.96 6.63 -16.26
N TYR A 71 -1.00 7.96 -16.34
CA TYR A 71 -2.10 8.72 -16.94
C TYR A 71 -1.64 9.34 -18.26
N THR A 72 -2.60 9.74 -19.08
CA THR A 72 -2.31 10.41 -20.36
C THR A 72 -2.86 11.83 -20.33
N PHE A 73 -2.01 12.80 -20.63
CA PHE A 73 -2.38 14.20 -20.84
C PHE A 73 -2.38 14.54 -22.33
N ILE A 74 -3.20 15.52 -22.70
CA ILE A 74 -3.25 16.08 -24.05
C ILE A 74 -2.76 17.52 -23.96
N ASN A 75 -1.71 17.87 -24.70
CA ASN A 75 -1.20 19.25 -24.74
C ASN A 75 -1.96 20.13 -25.75
N PHE A 76 -1.64 21.42 -25.82
CA PHE A 76 -2.26 22.36 -26.76
C PHE A 76 -2.03 22.03 -28.24
N GLN A 77 -1.07 21.16 -28.56
CA GLN A 77 -0.78 20.66 -29.90
C GLN A 77 -1.46 19.30 -30.17
N SER A 78 -2.39 18.88 -29.31
CA SER A 78 -3.10 17.59 -29.40
C SER A 78 -2.20 16.35 -29.32
N GLN A 79 -1.03 16.46 -28.67
CA GLN A 79 -0.13 15.33 -28.46
C GLN A 79 -0.42 14.64 -27.13
N LEU A 80 -0.32 13.30 -27.13
CA LEU A 80 -0.48 12.46 -25.95
C LEU A 80 0.84 12.37 -25.17
N LEU A 81 0.78 12.68 -23.88
CA LEU A 81 1.91 12.62 -22.97
C LEU A 81 1.59 11.66 -21.82
N SER A 82 2.47 10.67 -21.60
CA SER A 82 2.37 9.77 -20.44
C SER A 82 2.92 10.45 -19.18
N VAL A 83 2.12 10.51 -18.13
CA VAL A 83 2.42 11.22 -16.88
C VAL A 83 2.31 10.28 -15.68
N LYS A 84 3.22 10.45 -14.71
CA LYS A 84 3.12 9.90 -13.36
C LYS A 84 3.14 11.02 -12.33
N PHE A 85 2.29 10.89 -11.32
CA PHE A 85 2.17 11.89 -10.27
C PHE A 85 2.92 11.48 -9.00
N HIS A 86 3.64 12.45 -8.44
CA HIS A 86 4.40 12.31 -7.21
C HIS A 86 4.01 13.46 -6.27
N LEU A 87 3.27 13.15 -5.20
CA LEU A 87 2.96 14.11 -4.14
C LEU A 87 4.01 13.94 -3.04
N VAL A 88 4.99 14.84 -3.07
CA VAL A 88 6.12 14.83 -2.15
C VAL A 88 5.77 15.66 -0.92
N ASN A 89 5.56 14.99 0.22
CA ASN A 89 5.51 15.66 1.52
C ASN A 89 6.74 16.55 1.78
N GLN A 90 6.51 17.72 2.38
CA GLN A 90 7.51 18.69 2.80
C GLN A 90 7.91 18.55 4.29
N GLN A 91 7.15 17.80 5.10
CA GLN A 91 7.38 17.65 6.55
C GLN A 91 8.37 16.53 6.90
N GLY A 92 8.91 15.83 5.89
CA GLY A 92 9.80 14.69 6.06
C GLY A 92 9.07 13.34 6.13
N ILE A 93 9.83 12.24 6.06
CA ILE A 93 9.28 10.89 6.19
C ILE A 93 9.55 10.39 7.61
N LYS A 94 8.52 9.86 8.26
CA LYS A 94 8.66 9.13 9.52
C LYS A 94 7.79 7.89 9.51
N ASN A 95 8.39 6.76 9.86
CA ASN A 95 7.73 5.48 9.96
C ASN A 95 7.89 4.92 11.38
N LEU A 96 7.07 3.94 11.71
CA LEU A 96 7.08 3.22 12.98
C LEU A 96 7.69 1.83 12.77
N THR A 97 8.40 1.35 13.78
CA THR A 97 8.71 -0.08 13.91
C THR A 97 7.47 -0.87 14.29
N ASP A 98 7.51 -2.20 14.09
CA ASP A 98 6.39 -3.08 14.48
C ASP A 98 6.05 -2.97 15.98
N ALA A 99 7.07 -2.83 16.85
CA ALA A 99 6.88 -2.67 18.29
C ALA A 99 6.20 -1.33 18.64
N GLU A 100 6.67 -0.23 18.06
CA GLU A 100 6.06 1.10 18.26
C GLU A 100 4.62 1.15 17.73
N ALA A 101 4.36 0.49 16.59
CA ALA A 101 3.03 0.39 16.01
C ALA A 101 2.08 -0.40 16.92
N ALA A 102 2.55 -1.51 17.49
CA ALA A 102 1.76 -2.31 18.44
C ALA A 102 1.40 -1.50 19.70
N GLU A 103 2.38 -0.80 20.30
CA GLU A 103 2.13 0.06 21.46
C GLU A 103 1.18 1.22 21.14
N LEU A 104 1.33 1.85 19.97
CA LEU A 104 0.50 2.98 19.57
C LEU A 104 -0.96 2.55 19.36
N VAL A 105 -1.19 1.41 18.70
CA VAL A 105 -2.54 0.88 18.43
C VAL A 105 -3.21 0.42 19.72
N ASP A 106 -2.45 -0.14 20.67
CA ASP A 106 -2.96 -0.51 21.99
C ASP A 106 -3.47 0.72 22.76
N ARG A 107 -2.72 1.82 22.74
CA ARG A 107 -3.09 3.08 23.42
C ARG A 107 -4.17 3.86 22.69
N ASP A 108 -4.06 4.00 21.38
CA ASP A 108 -4.95 4.81 20.56
C ASP A 108 -5.04 4.32 19.11
N ARG A 109 -6.05 3.48 18.85
CA ARG A 109 -6.41 3.00 17.50
C ARG A 109 -6.81 4.12 16.53
N LYS A 110 -7.07 5.34 17.01
CA LYS A 110 -7.51 6.51 16.22
C LYS A 110 -6.43 7.59 16.12
N SER A 111 -5.19 7.28 16.51
CA SER A 111 -4.04 8.20 16.46
C SER A 111 -3.91 8.95 15.13
N HIS A 112 -3.98 8.25 13.98
CA HIS A 112 -3.89 8.88 12.66
C HIS A 112 -5.09 9.76 12.27
N GLN A 113 -6.26 9.58 12.88
CA GLN A 113 -7.43 10.45 12.63
C GLN A 113 -7.40 11.70 13.50
N ARG A 114 -6.77 11.61 14.68
CA ARG A 114 -6.57 12.76 15.58
C ARG A 114 -5.48 13.68 15.06
N ASP A 115 -4.39 13.08 14.58
CA ASP A 115 -3.34 13.80 13.87
C ASP A 115 -3.87 14.41 12.57
#